data_AF-A0A7S3BVB0-F1
#
_entry.id   AF-A0A7S3BVB0-F1
#
_cell.length_a   1.000
_cell.length_b   1.000
_cell.length_c   1.000
_cell.angle_alpha   90.00
_cell.angle_beta   90.00
_cell.angle_gamma   90.00
#
_symmetry.space_group_name_H-M   'P 1'
#
loop_
_entity.id
_entity.type
_entity.pdbx_description
1 polymer ?
#
loop_
_entity_poly.entity_id
_entity_poly.type
_entity_poly.pdbx_seq_one_letter_code
_entity_poly.pdbx_strand_id
1 'polypeptide(L)'
;RRSHKMGKKAKRGSAGSDSSSAATPHEVFPFSYCIVATAVCLGLALSRPVSNVERPPHREYADFASFWPLYVNQHAKPVTKLLHALGTSLATVTVVPTHGVQTFLRLGLGIASGIALSLCAVDLTATQPTGLPEALVMVVLLVGAIRKFTGMSAGRILLQLASGYVFPWIAHFFVELNKPATFRHPTFSFIGDFTLLTSLLTGRLALDASTV
;
A
#
# COMPACT_ATOMS: atom_id res chain seq x y z
N ARG A 1 -27.90 -19.18 79.75
CA ARG A 1 -27.18 -17.88 79.93
C ARG A 1 -26.81 -17.39 78.52
N ARG A 2 -27.53 -16.41 77.92
CA ARG A 2 -27.10 -14.98 77.76
C ARG A 2 -25.61 -14.87 77.37
N SER A 3 -25.14 -14.19 76.33
CA SER A 3 -25.64 -13.03 75.58
C SER A 3 -24.70 -12.72 74.38
N HIS A 4 -25.25 -12.06 73.35
CA HIS A 4 -24.65 -11.20 72.31
C HIS A 4 -23.15 -10.79 72.36
N LYS A 5 -22.52 -10.70 71.16
CA LYS A 5 -22.18 -9.40 70.54
C LYS A 5 -21.75 -9.49 69.06
N MET A 6 -22.36 -8.63 68.24
CA MET A 6 -21.93 -8.20 66.91
C MET A 6 -20.54 -7.54 66.92
N GLY A 7 -19.85 -7.59 65.77
CA GLY A 7 -18.70 -6.73 65.47
C GLY A 7 -18.36 -6.70 63.98
N LYS A 8 -19.01 -5.82 63.22
CA LYS A 8 -18.57 -5.39 61.88
C LYS A 8 -17.16 -4.77 61.98
N LYS A 9 -16.23 -5.16 61.10
CA LYS A 9 -15.16 -4.26 60.63
C LYS A 9 -14.94 -4.42 59.14
N ALA A 10 -15.47 -3.46 58.40
CA ALA A 10 -14.98 -3.08 57.09
C ALA A 10 -13.53 -2.55 57.22
N LYS A 11 -12.65 -3.02 56.33
CA LYS A 11 -11.40 -2.35 55.96
C LYS A 11 -11.35 -2.42 54.44
N ARG A 12 -11.79 -1.33 53.80
CA ARG A 12 -10.95 -0.26 53.21
C ARG A 12 -10.16 -0.79 52.02
N GLY A 13 -10.56 -0.28 50.86
CA GLY A 13 -9.97 -0.58 49.57
C GLY A 13 -8.48 -0.29 49.52
N SER A 14 -7.80 -1.11 48.73
CA SER A 14 -6.61 -0.71 48.01
C SER A 14 -7.05 -0.57 46.55
N ALA A 15 -7.12 0.67 46.09
CA ALA A 15 -7.27 1.01 44.70
C ALA A 15 -5.98 0.56 43.98
N GLY A 16 -6.05 -0.60 43.32
CA GLY A 16 -5.10 -0.95 42.27
C GLY A 16 -5.41 -0.07 41.07
N SER A 17 -4.61 0.96 40.90
CA SER A 17 -4.61 1.84 39.74
C SER A 17 -4.02 1.09 38.53
N ASP A 18 -4.80 0.18 37.95
CA ASP A 18 -4.52 -0.32 36.60
C ASP A 18 -5.25 0.59 35.60
N SER A 19 -4.75 1.82 35.47
CA SER A 19 -5.00 2.62 34.27
C SER A 19 -4.13 2.08 33.14
N SER A 20 -4.41 0.85 32.69
CA SER A 20 -4.10 0.49 31.32
C SER A 20 -5.00 1.39 30.47
N SER A 21 -4.43 2.42 29.84
CA SER A 21 -5.14 3.11 28.77
C SER A 21 -5.41 2.04 27.71
N ALA A 22 -6.61 1.46 27.75
CA ALA A 22 -7.08 0.59 26.69
C ALA A 22 -7.12 1.49 25.46
N ALA A 23 -6.09 1.39 24.62
CA ALA A 23 -6.12 1.97 23.30
C ALA A 23 -7.42 1.49 22.67
N THR A 24 -8.28 2.43 22.28
CA THR A 24 -9.54 2.11 21.62
C THR A 24 -9.21 1.14 20.49
N PRO A 25 -9.89 -0.02 20.38
CA PRO A 25 -9.63 -0.93 19.28
C PRO A 25 -9.73 -0.13 18.00
N HIS A 26 -8.67 -0.13 17.19
CA HIS A 26 -8.75 0.53 15.89
C HIS A 26 -9.88 -0.11 15.11
N GLU A 27 -10.99 0.61 14.98
CA GLU A 27 -12.20 0.05 14.38
C GLU A 27 -11.91 -0.23 12.90
N VAL A 28 -11.82 -1.52 12.59
CA VAL A 28 -11.72 -2.02 11.22
C VAL A 28 -13.06 -1.80 10.56
N PHE A 29 -13.07 -1.21 9.38
CA PHE A 29 -14.33 -0.93 8.70
C PHE A 29 -15.13 -2.20 8.40
N PRO A 30 -16.46 -2.16 8.50
CA PRO A 30 -17.31 -3.22 7.97
C PRO A 30 -16.94 -3.53 6.52
N PHE A 31 -17.01 -4.80 6.11
CA PHE A 31 -16.55 -5.22 4.77
C PHE A 31 -17.32 -4.50 3.66
N SER A 32 -18.63 -4.27 3.84
CA SER A 32 -19.46 -3.48 2.94
C SER A 32 -18.94 -2.04 2.78
N TYR A 33 -18.48 -1.42 3.86
CA TYR A 33 -17.91 -0.08 3.82
C TYR A 33 -16.58 -0.05 3.08
N CYS A 34 -15.74 -1.09 3.21
CA CYS A 34 -14.52 -1.23 2.41
C CYS A 34 -14.83 -1.27 0.90
N ILE A 35 -15.86 -2.02 0.49
CA ILE A 35 -16.28 -2.08 -0.93
C ILE A 35 -16.74 -0.70 -1.42
N VAL A 36 -17.65 -0.05 -0.69
CA VAL A 36 -18.18 1.26 -1.07
C VAL A 36 -17.08 2.31 -1.11
N ALA A 37 -16.22 2.37 -0.09
CA ALA A 37 -15.09 3.29 -0.05
C ALA A 37 -14.12 3.06 -1.23
N THR A 38 -13.86 1.80 -1.59
CA THR A 38 -13.04 1.47 -2.76
C THR A 38 -13.68 1.97 -4.06
N ALA A 39 -14.99 1.70 -4.24
CA ALA A 39 -15.72 2.13 -5.42
C ALA A 39 -15.72 3.66 -5.57
N VAL A 40 -15.92 4.40 -4.47
CA VAL A 40 -15.85 5.88 -4.47
C VAL A 40 -14.45 6.36 -4.84
N CYS A 41 -13.41 5.82 -4.20
CA CYS A 41 -12.02 6.23 -4.48
C CYS A 41 -11.67 5.97 -5.95
N LEU A 42 -12.02 4.80 -6.49
CA LEU A 42 -11.79 4.47 -7.90
C LEU A 42 -12.59 5.38 -8.83
N GLY A 43 -13.86 5.65 -8.52
CA GLY A 43 -14.69 6.58 -9.29
C GLY A 43 -14.05 7.96 -9.39
N LEU A 44 -13.54 8.49 -8.27
CA LEU A 44 -12.81 9.77 -8.25
C LEU A 44 -11.53 9.71 -9.08
N ALA A 45 -10.72 8.66 -8.92
CA ALA A 45 -9.45 8.53 -9.64
C ALA A 45 -9.64 8.38 -11.16
N LEU A 46 -10.67 7.65 -11.58
CA LEU A 46 -11.02 7.46 -12.99
C LEU A 46 -11.69 8.69 -13.62
N SER A 47 -12.35 9.51 -12.81
CA SER A 47 -12.98 10.76 -13.27
C SER A 47 -12.02 11.95 -13.25
N ARG A 48 -10.77 11.75 -12.82
CA ARG A 48 -9.78 12.84 -12.74
C ARG A 48 -9.44 13.32 -14.15
N PRO A 49 -9.45 14.64 -14.41
CA PRO A 49 -8.96 15.17 -15.68
C PRO A 49 -7.43 14.99 -15.75
N VAL A 50 -6.89 14.87 -16.97
CA VAL A 50 -5.44 14.97 -17.17
C VAL A 50 -5.02 16.39 -16.79
N SER A 51 -4.09 16.51 -15.85
CA SER A 51 -3.62 17.81 -15.37
C SER A 51 -2.80 18.52 -16.46
N ASN A 52 -3.02 19.82 -16.65
CA ASN A 52 -2.18 20.67 -17.51
C ASN A 52 -1.06 21.37 -16.71
N VAL A 53 -0.74 20.88 -15.51
CA VAL A 53 0.32 21.42 -14.67
C VAL A 53 1.66 21.15 -15.35
N GLU A 54 2.47 22.19 -15.55
CA GLU A 54 3.83 22.07 -16.05
C GLU A 54 4.69 21.28 -15.04
N ARG A 55 5.39 20.24 -15.53
CA ARG A 55 6.17 19.32 -14.70
C ARG A 55 7.65 19.45 -15.01
N PRO A 56 8.53 19.29 -14.01
CA PRO A 56 9.97 19.37 -14.25
C PRO A 56 10.46 18.20 -15.12
N PRO A 57 11.65 18.33 -15.74
CA PRO A 57 12.29 17.24 -16.49
C PRO A 57 12.36 15.96 -15.66
N HIS A 58 12.14 14.82 -16.32
CA HIS A 58 12.07 13.49 -15.70
C HIS A 58 10.89 13.26 -14.74
N ARG A 59 9.94 14.22 -14.62
CA ARG A 59 8.64 14.09 -13.95
C ARG A 59 7.48 14.32 -14.93
N GLU A 60 7.73 14.09 -16.22
CA GLU A 60 6.94 14.62 -17.34
C GLU A 60 5.57 13.94 -17.52
N TYR A 61 5.39 12.71 -17.04
CA TYR A 61 4.15 11.95 -17.30
C TYR A 61 2.99 12.44 -16.44
N ALA A 62 1.88 12.83 -17.08
CA ALA A 62 0.66 13.30 -16.43
C ALA A 62 -0.31 12.17 -16.04
N ASP A 63 -0.22 11.03 -16.72
CA ASP A 63 -1.09 9.88 -16.56
C ASP A 63 -0.31 8.57 -16.70
N PHE A 64 -0.94 7.46 -16.28
CA PHE A 64 -0.29 6.16 -16.30
C PHE A 64 -0.05 5.62 -17.71
N ALA A 65 -0.94 5.92 -18.66
CA ALA A 65 -0.83 5.39 -20.01
C ALA A 65 0.38 6.00 -20.74
N SER A 66 0.64 7.29 -20.56
CA SER A 66 1.84 7.94 -21.07
C SER A 66 3.12 7.48 -20.37
N PHE A 67 3.05 7.13 -19.07
CA PHE A 67 4.17 6.58 -18.30
C PHE A 67 4.55 5.13 -18.69
N TRP A 68 3.56 4.31 -19.04
CA TRP A 68 3.73 2.86 -19.23
C TRP A 68 4.86 2.44 -20.19
N PRO A 69 5.08 3.08 -21.35
CA PRO A 69 6.19 2.75 -22.24
C PRO A 69 7.56 2.89 -21.58
N LEU A 70 7.78 3.92 -20.76
CA LEU A 70 9.02 4.07 -19.99
C LEU A 70 9.18 2.90 -19.02
N TYR A 71 8.11 2.56 -18.31
CA TYR A 71 8.12 1.47 -17.34
C TYR A 71 8.52 0.15 -18.01
N VAL A 72 7.85 -0.27 -19.09
CA VAL A 72 8.17 -1.52 -19.79
C VAL A 72 9.61 -1.53 -20.31
N ASN A 73 10.08 -0.42 -20.89
CA ASN A 73 11.46 -0.30 -21.36
C ASN A 73 12.48 -0.44 -20.22
N GLN A 74 12.17 0.05 -19.02
CA GLN A 74 13.03 -0.15 -17.84
C GLN A 74 12.99 -1.57 -17.27
N HIS A 75 12.07 -2.42 -17.74
CA HIS A 75 11.90 -3.83 -17.35
C HIS A 75 11.99 -4.75 -18.58
N ALA A 76 12.93 -4.45 -19.48
CA ALA A 76 13.10 -5.19 -20.73
C ALA A 76 13.58 -6.64 -20.47
N LYS A 77 14.40 -6.87 -19.44
CA LYS A 77 15.01 -8.17 -19.19
C LYS A 77 14.06 -9.12 -18.45
N PRO A 78 14.04 -10.42 -18.80
CA PRO A 78 13.18 -11.42 -18.15
C PRO A 78 13.36 -11.50 -16.64
N VAL A 79 14.62 -11.42 -16.19
CA VAL A 79 14.97 -11.47 -14.77
C VAL A 79 14.38 -10.27 -14.03
N THR A 80 14.36 -9.08 -14.64
CA THR A 80 13.75 -7.88 -14.05
C THR A 80 12.26 -8.07 -13.86
N LYS A 81 11.57 -8.50 -14.92
CA LYS A 81 10.13 -8.80 -14.88
C LYS A 81 9.80 -9.82 -13.79
N LEU A 82 10.61 -10.89 -13.68
CA LEU A 82 10.43 -11.92 -12.68
C LEU A 82 10.65 -11.41 -11.25
N LEU A 83 11.72 -10.66 -11.00
CA LEU A 83 12.01 -10.13 -9.66
C LEU A 83 10.92 -9.16 -9.18
N HIS A 84 10.37 -8.34 -10.08
CA HIS A 84 9.20 -7.52 -9.76
C HIS A 84 7.98 -8.38 -9.45
N ALA A 85 7.65 -9.35 -10.31
CA ALA A 85 6.51 -10.24 -10.08
C ALA A 85 6.61 -11.00 -8.74
N LEU A 86 7.81 -11.48 -8.38
CA LEU A 86 8.08 -12.14 -7.10
C LEU A 86 7.92 -11.17 -5.92
N GLY A 87 8.49 -9.96 -6.02
CA GLY A 87 8.37 -8.93 -4.99
C GLY A 87 6.91 -8.54 -4.70
N THR A 88 6.13 -8.26 -5.76
CA THR A 88 4.70 -7.92 -5.65
C THR A 88 3.87 -9.07 -5.09
N SER A 89 4.17 -10.31 -5.48
CA SER A 89 3.48 -11.51 -4.98
C SER A 89 3.79 -11.75 -3.51
N LEU A 90 5.05 -11.63 -3.09
CA LEU A 90 5.44 -11.81 -1.68
C LEU A 90 4.81 -10.74 -0.78
N ALA A 91 4.75 -9.50 -1.25
CA ALA A 91 4.13 -8.39 -0.53
C ALA A 91 2.61 -8.56 -0.30
N THR A 92 1.94 -9.41 -1.08
CA THR A 92 0.48 -9.54 -1.06
C THR A 92 0.00 -10.88 -0.49
N VAL A 93 0.64 -11.99 -0.88
CA VAL A 93 0.17 -13.35 -0.59
C VAL A 93 0.48 -13.81 0.84
N THR A 94 1.55 -13.28 1.45
CA THR A 94 1.98 -13.63 2.82
C THR A 94 0.94 -13.29 3.91
N VAL A 95 -0.06 -12.46 3.58
CA VAL A 95 -1.17 -12.13 4.48
C VAL A 95 -2.16 -13.29 4.64
N VAL A 96 -2.33 -14.16 3.63
CA VAL A 96 -3.26 -15.30 3.66
C VAL A 96 -2.95 -16.27 4.81
N PRO A 97 -1.73 -16.84 4.94
CA PRO A 97 -1.44 -17.80 6.01
C PRO A 97 -1.45 -17.16 7.41
N THR A 98 -1.29 -15.84 7.51
CA THR A 98 -1.19 -15.16 8.80
C THR A 98 -2.52 -14.58 9.31
N HIS A 99 -3.49 -14.29 8.41
CA HIS A 99 -4.74 -13.60 8.77
C HIS A 99 -5.99 -14.10 8.03
N GLY A 100 -5.86 -15.14 7.19
CA GLY A 100 -6.96 -15.73 6.43
C GLY A 100 -7.40 -14.92 5.20
N VAL A 101 -8.29 -15.54 4.42
CA VAL A 101 -8.74 -15.02 3.12
C VAL A 101 -9.51 -13.71 3.22
N GLN A 102 -10.29 -13.51 4.28
CA GLN A 102 -11.07 -12.26 4.43
C GLN A 102 -10.16 -11.04 4.58
N THR A 103 -9.06 -11.17 5.33
CA THR A 103 -8.06 -10.11 5.47
C THR A 103 -7.32 -9.86 4.17
N PHE A 104 -7.05 -10.91 3.38
CA PHE A 104 -6.48 -10.79 2.04
C PHE A 104 -7.39 -10.00 1.09
N LEU A 105 -8.70 -10.27 1.09
CA LEU A 105 -9.65 -9.49 0.28
C LEU A 105 -9.68 -8.01 0.72
N ARG A 106 -9.68 -7.77 2.03
CA ARG A 106 -9.61 -6.41 2.60
C ARG A 106 -8.31 -5.69 2.25
N LEU A 107 -7.18 -6.41 2.21
CA LEU A 107 -5.90 -5.89 1.78
C LEU A 107 -5.98 -5.43 0.31
N GLY A 108 -6.54 -6.25 -0.58
CA GLY A 108 -6.74 -5.88 -1.98
C GLY A 108 -7.57 -4.60 -2.14
N LEU A 109 -8.69 -4.50 -1.41
CA LEU A 109 -9.51 -3.28 -1.37
C LEU A 109 -8.73 -2.07 -0.82
N GLY A 110 -7.95 -2.26 0.26
CA GLY A 110 -7.14 -1.20 0.86
C GLY A 110 -6.03 -0.70 -0.05
N ILE A 111 -5.37 -1.61 -0.78
CA ILE A 111 -4.36 -1.27 -1.80
C ILE A 111 -5.01 -0.47 -2.93
N ALA A 112 -6.14 -0.95 -3.46
CA ALA A 112 -6.88 -0.26 -4.53
C ALA A 112 -7.32 1.15 -4.11
N SER A 113 -7.90 1.30 -2.91
CA SER A 113 -8.24 2.61 -2.33
C SER A 113 -7.02 3.51 -2.16
N GLY A 114 -5.90 2.98 -1.63
CA GLY A 114 -4.67 3.73 -1.43
C GLY A 114 -4.07 4.26 -2.74
N ILE A 115 -4.02 3.41 -3.76
CA ILE A 115 -3.58 3.78 -5.12
C ILE A 115 -4.51 4.85 -5.70
N ALA A 116 -5.83 4.66 -5.60
CA ALA A 116 -6.81 5.59 -6.13
C ALA A 116 -6.71 6.98 -5.47
N LEU A 117 -6.56 7.03 -4.15
CA LEU A 117 -6.32 8.29 -3.43
C LEU A 117 -4.97 8.91 -3.82
N SER A 118 -3.92 8.10 -4.00
CA SER A 118 -2.62 8.58 -4.47
C SER A 118 -2.71 9.20 -5.86
N LEU A 119 -3.47 8.57 -6.78
CA LEU A 119 -3.75 9.11 -8.11
C LEU A 119 -4.47 10.46 -8.08
N CYS A 120 -5.39 10.67 -7.13
CA CYS A 120 -6.02 11.97 -6.94
C CYS A 120 -5.05 13.02 -6.36
N ALA A 121 -3.97 12.59 -5.71
CA ALA A 121 -3.00 13.46 -5.04
C ALA A 121 -1.72 13.73 -5.86
N VAL A 122 -1.47 13.00 -6.96
CA VAL A 122 -0.22 13.15 -7.74
C VAL A 122 0.02 14.59 -8.19
N ASP A 123 -1.04 15.30 -8.57
CA ASP A 123 -0.97 16.67 -9.08
C ASP A 123 -0.57 17.68 -7.99
N LEU A 124 -0.83 17.37 -6.71
CA LEU A 124 -0.37 18.18 -5.57
C LEU A 124 1.17 18.18 -5.44
N THR A 125 1.84 17.20 -6.05
CA THR A 125 3.29 17.01 -6.00
C THR A 125 3.94 17.08 -7.39
N ALA A 126 3.18 17.47 -8.41
CA ALA A 126 3.62 17.43 -9.81
C ALA A 126 4.75 18.43 -10.11
N THR A 127 4.79 19.56 -9.40
CA THR A 127 5.83 20.60 -9.59
C THR A 127 7.12 20.30 -8.84
N GLN A 128 7.15 19.25 -8.02
CA GLN A 128 8.33 18.91 -7.22
C GLN A 128 9.41 18.26 -8.09
N PRO A 129 10.70 18.59 -7.87
CA PRO A 129 11.81 18.12 -8.72
C PRO A 129 12.09 16.62 -8.57
N THR A 130 11.58 15.98 -7.52
CA THR A 130 11.75 14.54 -7.25
C THR A 130 10.41 13.89 -6.94
N GLY A 131 10.34 12.57 -7.06
CA GLY A 131 9.16 11.80 -6.64
C GLY A 131 9.04 11.60 -5.13
N LEU A 132 9.99 12.08 -4.30
CA LEU A 132 9.98 11.81 -2.86
C LEU A 132 8.73 12.36 -2.14
N PRO A 133 8.25 13.60 -2.41
CA PRO A 133 7.01 14.09 -1.83
C PRO A 133 5.80 13.24 -2.23
N GLU A 134 5.74 12.83 -3.49
CA GLU A 134 4.67 11.93 -3.98
C GLU A 134 4.75 10.56 -3.29
N ALA A 135 5.95 10.00 -3.12
CA ALA A 135 6.15 8.71 -2.46
C ALA A 135 5.68 8.76 -0.99
N LEU A 136 5.97 9.86 -0.28
CA LEU A 136 5.50 10.05 1.09
C LEU A 136 3.96 10.09 1.15
N VAL A 137 3.33 10.86 0.26
CA VAL A 137 1.86 10.95 0.16
C VAL A 137 1.27 9.59 -0.15
N MET A 138 1.80 8.89 -1.16
CA MET A 138 1.38 7.55 -1.55
C MET A 138 1.47 6.58 -0.37
N VAL A 139 2.61 6.51 0.32
CA VAL A 139 2.82 5.59 1.46
C VAL A 139 1.86 5.90 2.60
N VAL A 140 1.63 7.17 2.93
CA VAL A 140 0.68 7.56 3.98
C VAL A 140 -0.74 7.13 3.63
N LEU A 141 -1.19 7.41 2.41
CA LEU A 141 -2.53 7.04 1.95
C LEU A 141 -2.71 5.53 1.87
N LEU A 142 -1.71 4.82 1.35
CA LEU A 142 -1.71 3.37 1.22
C LEU A 142 -1.72 2.67 2.59
N VAL A 143 -0.80 3.05 3.49
CA VAL A 143 -0.74 2.49 4.84
C VAL A 143 -2.00 2.81 5.63
N GLY A 144 -2.51 4.05 5.53
CA GLY A 144 -3.75 4.46 6.18
C GLY A 144 -4.96 3.64 5.74
N ALA A 145 -5.14 3.48 4.42
CA ALA A 145 -6.24 2.70 3.84
C ALA A 145 -6.15 1.22 4.25
N ILE A 146 -4.99 0.59 4.05
CA ILE A 146 -4.78 -0.83 4.41
C ILE A 146 -5.05 -1.03 5.90
N ARG A 147 -4.53 -0.17 6.77
CA ARG A 147 -4.71 -0.27 8.22
C ARG A 147 -6.16 -0.14 8.63
N LYS A 148 -6.94 0.76 8.00
CA LYS A 148 -8.38 0.89 8.27
C LYS A 148 -9.19 -0.31 7.77
N PHE A 149 -8.76 -0.95 6.70
CA PHE A 149 -9.50 -2.06 6.09
C PHE A 149 -9.17 -3.42 6.72
N THR A 150 -7.94 -3.59 7.20
CA THR A 150 -7.40 -4.87 7.69
C THR A 150 -7.17 -4.89 9.21
N GLY A 151 -7.03 -3.73 9.86
CA GLY A 151 -6.62 -3.64 11.26
C GLY A 151 -5.12 -3.86 11.49
N MET A 152 -4.34 -4.15 10.43
CA MET A 152 -2.90 -4.38 10.57
C MET A 152 -2.18 -3.13 11.11
N SER A 153 -1.21 -3.34 11.98
CA SER A 153 -0.33 -2.26 12.45
C SER A 153 0.46 -1.66 11.29
N ALA A 154 0.72 -0.35 11.34
CA ALA A 154 1.52 0.34 10.32
C ALA A 154 2.91 -0.31 10.12
N GLY A 155 3.58 -0.72 11.21
CA GLY A 155 4.89 -1.37 11.14
C GLY A 155 4.89 -2.66 10.31
N ARG A 156 3.86 -3.51 10.44
CA ARG A 156 3.72 -4.72 9.61
C ARG A 156 3.47 -4.39 8.13
N ILE A 157 2.65 -3.38 7.85
CA ILE A 157 2.39 -2.93 6.48
C ILE A 157 3.68 -2.39 5.84
N LEU A 158 4.41 -1.55 6.57
CA LEU A 158 5.70 -1.00 6.12
C LEU A 158 6.74 -2.10 5.89
N LEU A 159 6.81 -3.10 6.78
CA LEU A 159 7.67 -4.26 6.60
C LEU A 159 7.30 -5.05 5.33
N GLN A 160 6.01 -5.19 5.05
CA GLN A 160 5.54 -5.89 3.87
C GLN A 160 5.88 -5.13 2.58
N LEU A 161 5.69 -3.81 2.58
CA LEU A 161 6.10 -2.95 1.47
C LEU A 161 7.62 -3.01 1.27
N ALA A 162 8.40 -2.85 2.35
CA ALA A 162 9.85 -2.90 2.29
C ALA A 162 10.36 -4.23 1.72
N SER A 163 9.84 -5.36 2.22
CA SER A 163 10.24 -6.70 1.74
C SER A 163 9.87 -6.96 0.28
N GLY A 164 8.74 -6.43 -0.20
CA GLY A 164 8.37 -6.49 -1.61
C GLY A 164 9.33 -5.72 -2.53
N TYR A 165 9.79 -4.54 -2.09
CA TYR A 165 10.62 -3.64 -2.89
C TYR A 165 12.10 -4.04 -3.00
N VAL A 166 12.59 -4.93 -2.12
CA VAL A 166 13.97 -5.43 -2.19
C VAL A 166 14.25 -6.10 -3.54
N PHE A 167 13.32 -6.91 -4.05
CA PHE A 167 13.51 -7.64 -5.31
C PHE A 167 13.57 -6.71 -6.54
N PRO A 168 12.60 -5.78 -6.76
CA PRO A 168 12.71 -4.71 -7.75
C PRO A 168 14.03 -3.94 -7.74
N TRP A 169 14.51 -3.54 -6.57
CA TRP A 169 15.76 -2.78 -6.47
C TRP A 169 16.96 -3.61 -6.87
N ILE A 170 17.02 -4.89 -6.48
CA ILE A 170 18.07 -5.79 -6.96
C ILE A 170 18.05 -5.85 -8.49
N ALA A 171 16.86 -5.96 -9.09
CA ALA A 171 16.72 -5.97 -10.54
C ALA A 171 17.23 -4.68 -11.20
N HIS A 172 16.76 -3.52 -10.76
CA HIS A 172 17.14 -2.26 -11.35
C HIS A 172 18.65 -1.97 -11.22
N PHE A 173 19.24 -2.21 -10.04
CA PHE A 173 20.64 -1.83 -9.79
C PHE A 173 21.66 -2.83 -10.30
N PHE A 174 21.34 -4.12 -10.37
CA PHE A 174 22.31 -5.17 -10.73
C PHE A 174 22.00 -5.86 -12.06
N VAL A 175 20.74 -5.83 -12.52
CA VAL A 175 20.34 -6.50 -13.77
C VAL A 175 20.16 -5.46 -14.89
N GLU A 176 19.31 -4.46 -14.69
CA GLU A 176 19.07 -3.42 -15.71
C GLU A 176 20.13 -2.33 -15.71
N LEU A 177 20.84 -2.16 -14.59
CA LEU A 177 21.83 -1.10 -14.38
C LEU A 177 21.22 0.30 -14.64
N ASN A 178 19.97 0.50 -14.22
CA ASN A 178 19.25 1.75 -14.39
C ASN A 178 18.75 2.30 -13.04
N LYS A 179 18.33 3.58 -13.05
CA LYS A 179 17.69 4.19 -11.88
C LYS A 179 16.19 3.91 -11.96
N PRO A 180 15.59 3.27 -10.94
CA PRO A 180 14.16 2.97 -10.91
C PRO A 180 13.29 4.21 -11.18
N ALA A 181 12.26 4.04 -12.01
CA ALA A 181 11.26 5.08 -12.21
C ALA A 181 10.55 5.51 -10.92
N THR A 182 10.53 4.68 -9.87
CA THR A 182 9.90 4.97 -8.57
C THR A 182 10.44 6.25 -7.92
N PHE A 183 11.71 6.60 -8.13
CA PHE A 183 12.27 7.86 -7.60
C PHE A 183 11.72 9.12 -8.29
N ARG A 184 11.08 8.93 -9.46
CA ARG A 184 10.45 9.98 -10.24
C ARG A 184 8.94 9.87 -10.13
N HIS A 185 8.33 8.75 -10.51
CA HIS A 185 6.87 8.55 -10.50
C HIS A 185 6.48 7.38 -9.59
N PRO A 186 6.49 7.55 -8.26
CA PRO A 186 6.26 6.45 -7.34
C PRO A 186 4.85 5.85 -7.47
N THR A 187 3.80 6.67 -7.62
CA THR A 187 2.43 6.15 -7.78
C THR A 187 2.31 5.31 -9.04
N PHE A 188 2.82 5.83 -10.17
CA PHE A 188 2.75 5.11 -11.44
C PHE A 188 3.65 3.87 -11.45
N SER A 189 4.82 3.92 -10.81
CA SER A 189 5.70 2.75 -10.72
C SER A 189 5.07 1.64 -9.88
N PHE A 190 4.41 2.00 -8.78
CA PHE A 190 3.68 1.04 -7.94
C PHE A 190 2.49 0.41 -8.67
N ILE A 191 1.73 1.20 -9.44
CA ILE A 191 0.69 0.67 -10.35
C ILE A 191 1.34 -0.25 -11.38
N GLY A 192 2.48 0.16 -11.93
CA GLY A 192 3.26 -0.59 -12.91
C GLY A 192 3.60 -2.00 -12.44
N ASP A 193 3.98 -2.18 -11.18
CA ASP A 193 4.29 -3.49 -10.60
C ASP A 193 3.07 -4.44 -10.62
N PHE A 194 1.88 -3.94 -10.26
CA PHE A 194 0.64 -4.73 -10.36
C PHE A 194 0.23 -4.97 -11.82
N THR A 195 0.37 -3.97 -12.69
CA THR A 195 0.09 -4.10 -14.12
C THR A 195 1.03 -5.11 -14.79
N LEU A 196 2.30 -5.12 -14.40
CA LEU A 196 3.31 -6.07 -14.87
C LEU A 196 2.96 -7.49 -14.42
N LEU A 197 2.73 -7.70 -13.13
CA LEU A 197 2.32 -9.00 -12.58
C LEU A 197 1.07 -9.54 -13.28
N THR A 198 0.03 -8.72 -13.39
CA THR A 198 -1.22 -9.13 -14.05
C THR A 198 -1.04 -9.38 -15.54
N SER A 199 -0.21 -8.60 -16.23
CA SER A 199 0.08 -8.80 -17.66
C SER A 199 0.85 -10.10 -17.92
N LEU A 200 1.80 -10.45 -17.05
CA LEU A 200 2.50 -11.74 -17.10
C LEU A 200 1.54 -12.91 -16.82
N LEU A 201 0.69 -12.80 -15.79
CA LEU A 201 -0.28 -13.85 -15.43
C LEU A 201 -1.35 -14.08 -16.50
N THR A 202 -1.73 -13.02 -17.23
CA THR A 202 -2.75 -13.09 -18.28
C THR A 202 -2.15 -13.31 -19.68
N GLY A 203 -0.83 -13.44 -19.80
CA GLY A 203 -0.14 -13.62 -21.08
C GLY A 203 -0.16 -12.40 -22.00
N ARG A 204 -0.52 -11.21 -21.50
CA ARG A 204 -0.49 -9.95 -22.26
C ARG A 204 0.91 -9.40 -22.43
N LEU A 205 1.84 -9.79 -21.55
CA LEU A 205 3.25 -9.49 -21.67
C LEU A 205 4.05 -10.79 -21.58
N ALA A 206 4.98 -10.99 -22.50
CA ALA A 206 5.90 -12.12 -22.43
C ALA A 206 6.95 -11.90 -21.34
N LEU A 207 7.33 -12.98 -20.66
CA LEU A 207 8.45 -12.94 -19.73
C LEU A 207 9.79 -12.78 -20.47
N ASP A 208 9.89 -13.22 -21.71
CA ASP A 208 11.11 -13.12 -22.50
C ASP A 208 11.40 -11.66 -22.96
N ALA A 209 12.53 -11.49 -23.66
CA ALA A 209 12.97 -10.21 -24.18
C ALA A 209 12.32 -9.83 -25.53
N SER A 210 11.39 -10.64 -26.05
CA SER A 210 10.88 -10.48 -27.43
C SER A 210 9.81 -9.41 -27.60
N THR A 211 9.29 -8.86 -26.49
CA THR A 211 8.32 -7.77 -26.49
C THR A 211 8.94 -6.50 -25.91
N VAL A 212 9.67 -5.75 -26.74
CA VAL A 212 9.92 -4.31 -26.57
C VAL A 212 9.74 -3.65 -27.93
#